data_AF-A0AAU7QW10-F1
#
_entry.id   AF-A0AAU7QW10-F1
#
_cell.length_a   1.000
_cell.length_b   1.000
_cell.length_c   1.000
_cell.angle_alpha   90.00
_cell.angle_beta   90.00
_cell.angle_gamma   90.00
#
_symmetry.space_group_name_H-M   'P 1'
#
loop_
_entity.id
_entity.type
_entity.pdbx_description
1 polymer ?
#
loop_
_entity_poly.entity_id
_entity_poly.type
_entity_poly.pdbx_seq_one_letter_code
_entity_poly.pdbx_strand_id
1 'polypeptide(L)'
;MPGAVDGDWTAGLDETGRQAWALAGWVARTVVPEAAGTAGRYWILSHLDDAAPAMLRLTVGVLEIFGLYETGEEIWLRSHAAPIVSAMDAGAVDLEEWQRRGIEVADDSTRTLAEDKVLVTCPDLATARWLLRQPPVVAGMRLLSCWVAAGPYSFEGRYRPEVVARAWRASQLLDGDGLDAPTGGGNGFDRPYTGAAPTGDLPAQRSFDADAYRAGVSEHDRLCRALIAHLARSDLAAGAGLAGVSVDVAWRDADGRQFIAEAKSVVGDNEADQLRLGLGQVLEYRHRLATRGVAVTAVLLTSRCTDPVWPAVCVGSGVLLLTGDDEPAWRATLTTAPDG
;
A
#
# COMPACT_ATOMS: atom_id res chain seq x y z
N MET A 1 -4.72 9.13 18.68
CA MET A 1 -6.12 8.73 18.96
C MET A 1 -6.95 9.99 18.99
N PRO A 2 -8.05 10.10 18.23
CA PRO A 2 -9.06 11.12 18.54
C PRO A 2 -9.52 10.90 19.99
N GLY A 3 -9.81 11.98 20.72
CA GLY A 3 -9.81 12.07 22.19
C GLY A 3 -10.55 10.98 22.99
N ALA A 4 -10.41 11.01 24.32
CA ALA A 4 -11.13 10.07 25.18
C ALA A 4 -12.65 10.27 25.06
N VAL A 5 -13.40 9.18 24.94
CA VAL A 5 -14.86 9.20 25.12
C VAL A 5 -15.12 9.08 26.62
N ASP A 6 -15.63 10.14 27.24
CA ASP A 6 -16.17 10.05 28.60
C ASP A 6 -17.54 9.36 28.53
N GLY A 7 -17.60 8.08 28.92
CA GLY A 7 -18.85 7.30 29.01
C GLY A 7 -18.98 6.13 28.04
N ASP A 8 -20.19 5.57 28.00
CA ASP A 8 -20.57 4.48 27.09
C ASP A 8 -20.91 5.04 25.70
N TRP A 9 -20.10 4.69 24.71
CA TRP A 9 -20.28 5.14 23.33
C TRP A 9 -21.60 4.65 22.71
N THR A 10 -22.25 3.63 23.28
CA THR A 10 -23.52 3.08 22.78
C THR A 10 -24.75 3.85 23.27
N ALA A 11 -24.59 4.81 24.20
CA ALA A 11 -25.71 5.50 24.83
C ALA A 11 -26.65 6.18 23.81
N GLY A 12 -27.93 5.84 23.85
CA GLY A 12 -28.95 6.40 22.97
C GLY A 12 -29.03 5.79 21.56
N LEU A 13 -28.23 4.76 21.26
CA LEU A 13 -28.28 4.06 19.96
C LEU A 13 -28.92 2.68 20.09
N ASP A 14 -29.79 2.35 19.14
CA ASP A 14 -30.21 0.97 18.89
C ASP A 14 -29.11 0.18 18.15
N GLU A 15 -29.38 -1.07 17.77
CA GLU A 15 -28.38 -1.90 17.08
C GLU A 15 -27.99 -1.32 15.71
N THR A 16 -28.97 -0.80 14.96
CA THR A 16 -28.71 -0.21 13.65
C THR A 16 -27.86 1.06 13.76
N GLY A 17 -28.17 1.92 14.74
CA GLY A 17 -27.36 3.09 15.07
C GLY A 17 -25.93 2.68 15.45
N ARG A 18 -25.74 1.66 16.30
CA ARG A 18 -24.39 1.15 16.61
C ARG A 18 -23.63 0.70 15.36
N GLN A 19 -24.31 0.02 14.45
CA GLN A 19 -23.72 -0.44 13.19
C GLN A 19 -23.39 0.69 12.22
N ALA A 20 -24.22 1.74 12.19
CA ALA A 20 -24.00 2.97 11.42
C ALA A 20 -22.75 3.72 11.91
N TRP A 21 -22.64 3.94 13.23
CA TRP A 21 -21.46 4.55 13.85
C TRP A 21 -20.19 3.73 13.62
N ALA A 22 -20.29 2.40 13.71
CA ALA A 22 -19.17 1.52 13.44
C ALA A 22 -18.70 1.62 11.99
N LEU A 23 -19.62 1.65 11.03
CA LEU A 23 -19.30 1.81 9.61
C LEU A 23 -18.64 3.17 9.33
N ALA A 24 -19.19 4.26 9.86
CA ALA A 24 -18.63 5.60 9.70
C ALA A 24 -17.20 5.69 10.25
N GLY A 25 -16.96 5.13 11.44
CA GLY A 25 -15.63 5.08 12.03
C GLY A 25 -14.65 4.24 11.21
N TRP A 26 -15.11 3.09 10.70
CA TRP A 26 -14.31 2.21 9.86
C TRP A 26 -13.94 2.89 8.54
N VAL A 27 -14.91 3.55 7.89
CA VAL A 27 -14.65 4.32 6.65
C VAL A 27 -13.64 5.42 6.93
N ALA A 28 -13.85 6.25 7.96
CA ALA A 28 -12.92 7.33 8.30
C ALA A 28 -11.49 6.80 8.54
N ARG A 29 -11.33 5.69 9.29
CA ARG A 29 -10.02 5.05 9.53
C ARG A 29 -9.39 4.47 8.26
N THR A 30 -10.22 3.99 7.35
CA THR A 30 -9.76 3.23 6.20
C THR A 30 -9.43 4.14 5.03
N VAL A 31 -10.26 5.16 4.75
CA VAL A 31 -10.16 5.95 3.52
C VAL A 31 -9.42 7.28 3.69
N VAL A 32 -9.36 7.82 4.92
CA VAL A 32 -8.73 9.10 5.18
C VAL A 32 -7.23 8.92 5.49
N PRO A 33 -6.33 9.62 4.76
CA PRO A 33 -4.89 9.57 5.04
C PRO A 33 -4.58 10.08 6.45
N GLU A 34 -3.79 9.30 7.19
CA GLU A 34 -3.37 9.62 8.56
C GLU A 34 -4.53 10.06 9.48
N ALA A 35 -5.70 9.45 9.32
CA ALA A 35 -6.96 9.92 9.90
C ALA A 35 -6.85 10.44 11.34
N ALA A 36 -6.18 9.70 12.24
CA ALA A 36 -6.03 10.10 13.64
C ALA A 36 -5.19 11.38 13.84
N GLY A 37 -4.16 11.61 13.03
CA GLY A 37 -3.28 12.78 13.12
C GLY A 37 -3.80 14.01 12.38
N THR A 38 -4.76 13.81 11.46
CA THR A 38 -5.28 14.85 10.58
C THR A 38 -6.71 15.30 10.91
N ALA A 39 -7.33 14.70 11.93
CA ALA A 39 -8.71 15.00 12.34
C ALA A 39 -8.88 16.47 12.75
N GLY A 40 -9.96 17.10 12.28
CA GLY A 40 -10.23 18.53 12.49
C GLY A 40 -9.39 19.47 11.62
N ARG A 41 -8.26 19.01 11.10
CA ARG A 41 -7.44 19.76 10.13
C ARG A 41 -7.92 19.48 8.71
N TYR A 42 -7.80 18.25 8.22
CA TYR A 42 -8.12 17.91 6.82
C TYR A 42 -9.44 17.18 6.65
N TRP A 43 -10.08 16.78 7.73
CA TRP A 43 -11.36 16.09 7.68
C TRP A 43 -12.14 16.23 8.98
N ILE A 44 -13.45 16.02 8.91
CA ILE A 44 -14.35 15.90 10.05
C ILE A 44 -15.38 14.80 9.83
N LEU A 45 -15.80 14.19 10.93
CA LEU A 45 -17.07 13.46 11.00
C LEU A 45 -18.06 14.35 11.73
N SER A 46 -19.16 14.69 11.06
CA SER A 46 -20.29 15.43 11.65
C SER A 46 -21.40 14.46 12.00
N HIS A 47 -22.00 14.64 13.17
CA HIS A 47 -23.31 14.11 13.51
C HIS A 47 -24.31 15.25 13.38
N LEU A 48 -25.35 15.06 12.56
CA LEU A 48 -26.33 16.09 12.23
C LEU A 48 -27.68 15.68 12.83
N ASP A 49 -27.86 15.98 14.11
CA ASP A 49 -29.03 15.64 14.93
C ASP A 49 -30.29 16.42 14.51
N ASP A 50 -30.12 17.60 13.91
CA ASP A 50 -31.21 18.42 13.37
C ASP A 50 -31.75 17.88 12.03
N ALA A 51 -31.08 16.88 11.43
CA ALA A 51 -31.60 16.18 10.27
C ALA A 51 -32.66 15.16 10.71
N ALA A 52 -33.72 15.02 9.91
CA ALA A 52 -34.74 14.00 10.12
C ALA A 52 -34.73 13.03 8.93
N PRO A 53 -34.14 11.82 9.05
CA PRO A 53 -33.49 11.24 10.24
C PRO A 53 -32.05 11.76 10.49
N ALA A 54 -31.54 11.55 11.71
CA ALA A 54 -30.18 11.92 12.09
C ALA A 54 -29.15 11.21 11.18
N MET A 55 -28.07 11.92 10.84
CA MET A 55 -27.09 11.42 9.88
C MET A 55 -25.64 11.66 10.31
N LEU A 56 -24.79 10.73 9.90
CA LEU A 56 -23.34 10.82 10.03
C LEU A 56 -22.75 11.20 8.68
N ARG A 57 -21.88 12.21 8.68
CA ARG A 57 -21.26 12.72 7.45
C ARG A 57 -19.76 12.89 7.62
N LEU A 58 -19.00 12.21 6.78
CA LEU A 58 -17.55 12.34 6.67
C LEU A 58 -17.21 13.32 5.55
N THR A 59 -16.57 14.43 5.91
CA THR A 59 -16.07 15.44 4.96
C THR A 59 -14.54 15.46 5.00
N VAL A 60 -13.89 15.40 3.83
CA VAL A 60 -12.44 15.50 3.66
C VAL A 60 -12.16 16.68 2.72
N GLY A 61 -11.35 17.65 3.18
CA GLY A 61 -11.09 18.89 2.45
C GLY A 61 -12.35 19.71 2.19
N VAL A 62 -12.86 19.68 0.96
CA VAL A 62 -14.12 20.36 0.56
C VAL A 62 -15.25 19.42 0.23
N LEU A 63 -14.99 18.11 0.25
CA LEU A 63 -15.90 17.13 -0.29
C LEU A 63 -16.41 16.21 0.82
N GLU A 64 -17.72 16.00 0.83
CA GLU A 64 -18.32 14.92 1.59
C GLU A 64 -17.98 13.59 0.92
N ILE A 65 -17.14 12.79 1.55
CA ILE A 65 -16.71 11.50 0.99
C ILE A 65 -17.71 10.40 1.29
N PHE A 66 -18.44 10.52 2.40
CA PHE A 66 -19.34 9.46 2.87
C PHE A 66 -20.42 10.04 3.76
N GLY A 67 -21.64 9.52 3.61
CA GLY A 67 -22.76 9.83 4.48
C GLY A 67 -23.70 8.65 4.64
N LEU A 68 -24.36 8.59 5.79
CA LEU A 68 -25.42 7.64 6.06
C LEU A 68 -26.40 8.20 7.10
N TYR A 69 -27.63 7.72 7.06
CA TYR A 69 -28.57 7.90 8.16
C TYR A 69 -28.31 6.88 9.28
N GLU A 70 -28.55 7.28 10.54
CA GLU A 70 -28.42 6.37 11.69
C GLU A 70 -29.46 5.25 11.65
N THR A 71 -30.57 5.45 10.94
CA THR A 71 -31.57 4.42 10.65
C THR A 71 -31.02 3.30 9.76
N GLY A 72 -29.84 3.49 9.17
CA GLY A 72 -29.23 2.54 8.24
C GLY A 72 -29.92 2.48 6.87
N GLU A 73 -30.96 3.29 6.68
CA GLU A 73 -31.59 3.55 5.39
C GLU A 73 -30.64 4.46 4.61
N GLU A 74 -30.33 4.13 3.36
CA GLU A 74 -29.53 4.95 2.45
C GLU A 74 -28.11 5.35 2.93
N ILE A 75 -27.11 4.87 2.19
CA ILE A 75 -25.71 5.20 2.40
C ILE A 75 -25.14 5.65 1.07
N TRP A 76 -24.43 6.77 1.07
CA TRP A 76 -23.74 7.23 -0.12
C TRP A 76 -22.26 7.42 0.14
N LEU A 77 -21.48 7.15 -0.89
CA LEU A 77 -20.05 7.37 -0.88
C LEU A 77 -19.60 7.97 -2.21
N ARG A 78 -18.61 8.85 -2.13
CA ARG A 78 -17.93 9.39 -3.30
C ARG A 78 -16.62 8.65 -3.48
N SER A 79 -16.38 8.22 -4.71
CA SER A 79 -15.15 7.51 -5.08
C SER A 79 -14.57 8.11 -6.35
N HIS A 80 -13.25 8.08 -6.47
CA HIS A 80 -12.62 8.28 -7.77
C HIS A 80 -13.04 7.14 -8.71
N ALA A 81 -13.37 7.45 -9.97
CA ALA A 81 -13.91 6.49 -10.92
C ALA A 81 -12.85 5.48 -11.40
N ALA A 82 -11.62 5.95 -11.66
CA ALA A 82 -10.56 5.16 -12.29
C ALA A 82 -10.33 3.76 -11.69
N PRO A 83 -10.17 3.56 -10.35
CA PRO A 83 -9.96 2.21 -9.82
C PRO A 83 -11.14 1.26 -10.05
N ILE A 84 -12.37 1.79 -10.00
CA ILE A 84 -13.59 1.02 -10.24
C ILE A 84 -13.69 0.63 -11.72
N VAL A 85 -13.50 1.60 -12.62
CA VAL A 85 -13.53 1.38 -14.08
C VAL A 85 -12.47 0.36 -14.50
N SER A 86 -11.22 0.51 -14.04
CA SER A 86 -10.16 -0.45 -14.36
C SER A 86 -10.46 -1.87 -13.84
N ALA A 87 -11.13 -1.99 -12.69
CA ALA A 87 -11.53 -3.29 -12.16
C ALA A 87 -12.71 -3.91 -12.95
N MET A 88 -13.62 -3.08 -13.47
CA MET A 88 -14.69 -3.51 -14.37
C MET A 88 -14.13 -4.00 -15.70
N ASP A 89 -13.21 -3.26 -16.31
CA ASP A 89 -12.54 -3.64 -17.55
C ASP A 89 -11.77 -4.97 -17.42
N ALA A 90 -11.22 -5.23 -16.23
CA ALA A 90 -10.54 -6.47 -15.89
C ALA A 90 -11.48 -7.62 -15.50
N GLY A 91 -12.80 -7.40 -15.45
CA GLY A 91 -13.78 -8.40 -15.00
C GLY A 91 -13.69 -8.75 -13.50
N ALA A 92 -13.01 -7.93 -12.70
CA ALA A 92 -12.87 -8.11 -11.26
C ALA A 92 -14.04 -7.54 -10.45
N VAL A 93 -14.90 -6.73 -11.09
CA VAL A 93 -16.13 -6.18 -10.53
C VAL A 93 -17.30 -6.56 -11.43
N ASP A 94 -18.35 -7.12 -10.83
CA ASP A 94 -19.58 -7.51 -11.52
C ASP A 94 -20.69 -6.46 -11.31
N LEU A 95 -21.04 -5.74 -12.38
CA LEU A 95 -22.11 -4.74 -12.39
C LEU A 95 -23.50 -5.34 -12.19
N GLU A 96 -23.74 -6.58 -12.61
CA GLU A 96 -25.02 -7.25 -12.41
C GLU A 96 -25.22 -7.57 -10.93
N GLU A 97 -24.17 -7.98 -10.21
CA GLU A 97 -24.20 -8.16 -8.76
C GLU A 97 -24.46 -6.82 -8.04
N TRP A 98 -23.87 -5.71 -8.51
CA TRP A 98 -24.13 -4.39 -7.93
C TRP A 98 -25.59 -3.99 -8.10
N GLN A 99 -26.14 -4.14 -9.31
CA GLN A 99 -27.55 -3.87 -9.59
C GLN A 99 -28.49 -4.79 -8.79
N ARG A 100 -28.17 -6.09 -8.67
CA ARG A 100 -28.96 -7.04 -7.86
C ARG A 100 -29.00 -6.67 -6.38
N ARG A 101 -27.99 -5.98 -5.88
CA ARG A 101 -27.94 -5.44 -4.50
C ARG A 101 -28.56 -4.06 -4.37
N GLY A 102 -29.08 -3.48 -5.45
CA GLY A 102 -29.66 -2.14 -5.45
C GLY A 102 -28.60 -1.03 -5.33
N ILE A 103 -27.36 -1.29 -5.72
CA ILE A 103 -26.29 -0.28 -5.74
C ILE A 103 -26.47 0.59 -6.98
N GLU A 104 -26.63 1.89 -6.76
CA GLU A 104 -26.72 2.87 -7.83
C GLU A 104 -25.39 3.61 -7.98
N VAL A 105 -24.95 3.82 -9.21
CA VAL A 105 -23.74 4.57 -9.54
C VAL A 105 -24.13 5.71 -10.47
N ALA A 106 -23.82 6.93 -10.05
CA ALA A 106 -24.09 8.14 -10.82
C ALA A 106 -22.81 8.97 -10.98
N ASP A 107 -22.74 9.74 -12.05
CA ASP A 107 -21.66 10.73 -12.23
C ASP A 107 -21.75 11.81 -11.15
N ASP A 108 -20.62 12.11 -10.54
CA ASP A 108 -20.55 13.16 -9.52
C ASP A 108 -20.07 14.49 -10.12
N SER A 109 -21.03 15.41 -10.26
CA SER A 109 -20.81 16.75 -10.83
C SER A 109 -20.21 17.77 -9.85
N THR A 110 -19.87 17.38 -8.62
CA THR A 110 -19.23 18.30 -7.66
C THR A 110 -17.86 18.72 -8.17
N ARG A 111 -17.62 20.04 -8.20
CA ARG A 111 -16.34 20.61 -8.67
C ARG A 111 -15.29 20.50 -7.58
N THR A 112 -14.28 19.67 -7.82
CA THR A 112 -13.11 19.50 -6.95
C THR A 112 -11.84 19.34 -7.82
N LEU A 113 -10.68 19.20 -7.19
CA LEU A 113 -9.43 18.90 -7.90
C LEU A 113 -9.44 17.50 -8.56
N ALA A 114 -10.30 16.59 -8.11
CA ALA A 114 -10.57 15.33 -8.80
C ALA A 114 -11.81 15.51 -9.68
N GLU A 115 -11.63 15.43 -11.01
CA GLU A 115 -12.73 15.60 -11.97
C GLU A 115 -13.52 14.28 -12.12
N ASP A 116 -12.83 13.14 -12.20
CA ASP A 116 -13.43 11.83 -12.43
C ASP A 116 -13.92 11.15 -11.14
N LYS A 117 -15.14 11.51 -10.74
CA LYS A 117 -15.78 11.01 -9.52
C LYS A 117 -17.12 10.36 -9.82
N VAL A 118 -17.43 9.33 -9.04
CA VAL A 118 -18.75 8.71 -9.00
C VAL A 118 -19.35 8.84 -7.62
N LEU A 119 -20.66 9.05 -7.58
CA LEU A 119 -21.49 8.92 -6.39
C LEU A 119 -22.11 7.52 -6.42
N VAL A 120 -21.85 6.75 -5.37
CA VAL A 120 -22.39 5.41 -5.22
C VAL A 120 -23.35 5.40 -4.05
N THR A 121 -24.59 4.95 -4.28
CA THR A 121 -25.64 4.86 -3.27
C THR A 121 -25.96 3.39 -3.00
N CYS A 122 -26.07 3.04 -1.72
CA CYS A 122 -26.44 1.72 -1.22
C CYS A 122 -27.76 1.83 -0.45
N PRO A 123 -28.67 0.85 -0.57
CA PRO A 123 -29.98 0.91 0.06
C PRO A 123 -29.92 0.67 1.58
N ASP A 124 -28.91 -0.09 2.04
CA ASP A 124 -28.77 -0.50 3.44
C ASP A 124 -27.31 -0.74 3.87
N LEU A 125 -27.10 -0.81 5.19
CA LEU A 125 -25.78 -1.00 5.80
C LEU A 125 -25.10 -2.31 5.37
N ALA A 126 -25.85 -3.37 5.12
CA ALA A 126 -25.30 -4.66 4.73
C ALA A 126 -24.69 -4.59 3.32
N THR A 127 -25.39 -3.92 2.41
CA THR A 127 -24.95 -3.67 1.04
C THR A 127 -23.75 -2.73 1.03
N ALA A 128 -23.77 -1.66 1.82
CA ALA A 128 -22.63 -0.75 1.96
C ALA A 128 -21.38 -1.48 2.49
N ARG A 129 -21.52 -2.36 3.50
CA ARG A 129 -20.41 -3.19 4.00
C ARG A 129 -19.87 -4.15 2.95
N TRP A 130 -20.75 -4.79 2.18
CA TRP A 130 -20.33 -5.67 1.09
C TRP A 130 -19.55 -4.89 0.03
N LEU A 131 -20.03 -3.71 -0.35
CA LEU A 131 -19.38 -2.85 -1.35
C LEU A 131 -18.02 -2.36 -0.86
N LEU A 132 -17.92 -1.93 0.40
CA LEU A 132 -16.68 -1.47 1.01
C LEU A 132 -15.65 -2.57 1.26
N ARG A 133 -16.02 -3.86 1.12
CA ARG A 133 -15.07 -4.97 1.09
C ARG A 133 -14.43 -5.17 -0.29
N GLN A 134 -14.93 -4.49 -1.33
CA GLN A 134 -14.35 -4.54 -2.67
C GLN A 134 -13.10 -3.64 -2.73
N PRO A 135 -11.89 -4.19 -2.98
CA PRO A 135 -10.66 -3.40 -3.00
C PRO A 135 -10.69 -2.17 -3.94
N PRO A 136 -11.28 -2.24 -5.15
CA PRO A 136 -11.37 -1.09 -6.05
C PRO A 136 -12.13 0.10 -5.47
N VAL A 137 -13.19 -0.15 -4.69
CA VAL A 137 -14.01 0.90 -4.06
C VAL A 137 -13.19 1.62 -2.98
N VAL A 138 -12.54 0.88 -2.09
CA VAL A 138 -11.69 1.46 -1.05
C VAL A 138 -10.51 2.21 -1.66
N ALA A 139 -9.90 1.67 -2.72
CA ALA A 139 -8.82 2.35 -3.44
C ALA A 139 -9.29 3.68 -4.06
N GLY A 140 -10.47 3.71 -4.67
CA GLY A 140 -11.05 4.92 -5.25
C GLY A 140 -11.42 5.98 -4.21
N MET A 141 -12.00 5.57 -3.06
CA MET A 141 -12.28 6.48 -1.94
C MET A 141 -11.00 7.05 -1.32
N ARG A 142 -9.96 6.23 -1.16
CA ARG A 142 -8.63 6.68 -0.67
C ARG A 142 -7.99 7.67 -1.61
N LEU A 143 -7.96 7.35 -2.90
CA LEU A 143 -7.40 8.23 -3.92
C LEU A 143 -8.11 9.58 -3.88
N LEU A 144 -9.45 9.58 -3.94
CA LEU A 144 -10.23 10.81 -3.86
C LEU A 144 -9.93 11.60 -2.58
N SER A 145 -9.89 10.94 -1.43
CA SER A 145 -9.57 11.56 -0.13
C SER A 145 -8.20 12.23 -0.14
N CYS A 146 -7.17 11.61 -0.72
CA CYS A 146 -5.85 12.22 -0.88
C CYS A 146 -5.91 13.51 -1.72
N TRP A 147 -6.63 13.49 -2.85
CA TRP A 147 -6.76 14.64 -3.74
C TRP A 147 -7.46 15.82 -3.06
N VAL A 148 -8.58 15.56 -2.36
CA VAL A 148 -9.34 16.64 -1.73
C VAL A 148 -8.71 17.14 -0.43
N ALA A 149 -7.94 16.31 0.28
CA ALA A 149 -7.21 16.69 1.49
C ALA A 149 -6.00 17.62 1.22
N ALA A 150 -5.48 17.65 0.00
CA ALA A 150 -4.28 18.43 -0.36
C ALA A 150 -4.46 19.96 -0.34
N GLY A 151 -5.69 20.47 -0.20
CA GLY A 151 -5.96 21.90 -0.15
C GLY A 151 -5.86 22.52 1.26
N PRO A 152 -5.75 23.85 1.37
CA PRO A 152 -5.60 24.58 2.64
C PRO A 152 -6.94 24.72 3.36
N TYR A 153 -7.55 23.60 3.73
CA TYR A 153 -8.82 23.56 4.46
C TYR A 153 -8.56 23.26 5.94
N SER A 154 -9.30 23.95 6.81
CA SER A 154 -9.30 23.69 8.25
C SER A 154 -10.75 23.63 8.73
N PHE A 155 -11.03 22.66 9.59
CA PHE A 155 -12.34 22.47 10.19
C PHE A 155 -12.35 22.74 11.70
N GLU A 156 -11.31 23.36 12.26
CA GLU A 156 -11.13 23.52 13.71
C GLU A 156 -12.38 24.09 14.41
N GLY A 157 -13.10 25.02 13.80
CA GLY A 157 -14.34 25.58 14.39
C GLY A 157 -15.57 24.64 14.37
N ARG A 158 -15.60 23.66 13.46
CA ARG A 158 -16.71 22.69 13.31
C ARG A 158 -16.35 21.30 13.83
N TYR A 159 -15.08 21.06 14.14
CA TYR A 159 -14.61 19.79 14.65
C TYR A 159 -15.24 19.49 16.02
N ARG A 160 -15.69 18.24 16.16
CA ARG A 160 -16.29 17.69 17.37
C ARG A 160 -15.53 16.40 17.71
N PRO A 161 -14.46 16.47 18.54
CA PRO A 161 -13.60 15.32 18.81
C PRO A 161 -14.37 14.14 19.42
N GLU A 162 -15.42 14.40 20.18
CA GLU A 162 -16.30 13.40 20.78
C GLU A 162 -17.06 12.56 19.75
N VAL A 163 -17.51 13.15 18.65
CA VAL A 163 -18.17 12.44 17.54
C VAL A 163 -17.16 11.50 16.88
N VAL A 164 -15.96 12.00 16.57
CA VAL A 164 -14.93 11.16 15.97
C VAL A 164 -14.52 10.03 16.92
N ALA A 165 -14.30 10.32 18.19
CA ALA A 165 -13.91 9.33 19.19
C ALA A 165 -14.95 8.22 19.35
N ARG A 166 -16.25 8.59 19.36
CA ARG A 166 -17.37 7.66 19.41
C ARG A 166 -17.38 6.72 18.21
N ALA A 167 -17.31 7.25 16.99
CA ALA A 167 -17.28 6.44 15.77
C ALA A 167 -16.02 5.55 15.71
N TRP A 168 -14.87 6.09 16.12
CA TRP A 168 -13.60 5.36 16.15
C TRP A 168 -13.64 4.15 17.10
N ARG A 169 -14.31 4.29 18.25
CA ARG A 169 -14.52 3.18 19.18
C ARG A 169 -15.52 2.18 18.62
N ALA A 170 -16.62 2.64 18.04
CA ALA A 170 -17.63 1.79 17.42
C ALA A 170 -17.03 0.91 16.30
N SER A 171 -16.08 1.44 15.53
CA SER A 171 -15.48 0.71 14.40
C SER A 171 -14.77 -0.59 14.83
N GLN A 172 -14.35 -0.71 16.10
CA GLN A 172 -13.72 -1.93 16.60
C GLN A 172 -14.66 -3.14 16.58
N LEU A 173 -15.98 -2.91 16.53
CA LEU A 173 -16.96 -3.96 16.31
C LEU A 173 -16.84 -4.63 14.93
N LEU A 174 -16.30 -3.92 13.93
CA LEU A 174 -16.12 -4.43 12.57
C LEU A 174 -14.77 -5.12 12.37
N ASP A 175 -13.80 -4.85 13.26
CA ASP A 175 -12.46 -5.47 13.21
C ASP A 175 -12.51 -6.96 13.67
N GLY A 176 -13.65 -7.47 14.17
CA GLY A 176 -13.84 -8.83 14.70
C GLY A 176 -14.37 -9.90 13.73
N ASP A 177 -14.68 -9.56 12.48
CA ASP A 177 -15.12 -10.51 11.44
C ASP A 177 -13.90 -11.23 10.81
N GLY A 178 -13.29 -12.16 11.55
CA GLY A 178 -12.52 -13.28 11.00
C GLY A 178 -11.12 -12.99 10.45
N LEU A 179 -10.14 -12.88 11.36
CA LEU A 179 -8.77 -13.33 11.09
C LEU A 179 -8.31 -14.16 12.29
N ASP A 180 -8.31 -15.49 12.10
CA ASP A 180 -7.73 -16.45 13.04
C ASP A 180 -6.28 -16.04 13.35
N ALA A 181 -5.98 -15.87 14.63
CA ALA A 181 -4.62 -15.70 15.10
C ALA A 181 -3.91 -17.06 15.07
N PRO A 182 -2.78 -17.22 14.32
CA PRO A 182 -1.94 -18.39 14.50
C PRO A 182 -1.16 -18.23 15.81
N THR A 183 -1.34 -19.19 16.71
CA THR A 183 -0.50 -19.38 17.89
C THR A 183 0.94 -19.67 17.47
N GLY A 184 1.88 -18.82 17.90
CA GLY A 184 3.31 -19.03 17.65
C GLY A 184 4.17 -18.69 18.87
N GLY A 185 4.92 -19.71 19.34
CA GLY A 185 6.00 -19.64 20.33
C GLY A 185 5.52 -19.41 21.76
N GLY A 186 6.15 -20.01 22.78
CA GLY A 186 5.70 -19.94 24.18
C GLY A 186 5.40 -18.53 24.73
N ASN A 187 5.93 -17.48 24.09
CA ASN A 187 5.30 -16.14 23.94
C ASN A 187 5.59 -15.48 22.56
N GLY A 188 6.28 -16.16 21.61
CA GLY A 188 6.43 -15.69 20.23
C GLY A 188 7.49 -14.63 19.91
N PHE A 189 8.24 -14.09 20.87
CA PHE A 189 9.24 -13.02 20.65
C PHE A 189 10.27 -12.90 21.81
N ASP A 190 11.46 -12.35 21.53
CA ASP A 190 12.56 -12.18 22.51
C ASP A 190 12.52 -10.84 23.28
N ARG A 191 11.80 -9.84 22.76
CA ARG A 191 11.61 -8.52 23.39
C ARG A 191 10.22 -7.97 23.06
N PRO A 192 9.50 -7.37 24.02
CA PRO A 192 8.23 -6.71 23.73
C PRO A 192 8.44 -5.55 22.77
N TYR A 193 7.45 -5.30 21.90
CA TYR A 193 7.46 -4.15 21.01
C TYR A 193 7.51 -2.85 21.83
N THR A 194 8.67 -2.23 21.88
CA THR A 194 8.83 -0.82 22.27
C THR A 194 8.84 -0.04 20.98
N GLY A 195 7.69 0.49 20.57
CA GLY A 195 7.64 1.42 19.43
C GLY A 195 8.66 2.52 19.62
N ALA A 196 9.43 2.83 18.57
CA ALA A 196 10.29 4.01 18.60
C ALA A 196 9.41 5.20 18.99
N ALA A 197 9.79 5.94 20.03
CA ALA A 197 9.12 7.19 20.35
C ALA A 197 9.10 8.02 19.06
N PRO A 198 7.94 8.52 18.61
CA PRO A 198 7.89 9.33 17.41
C PRO A 198 8.87 10.49 17.63
N THR A 199 9.93 10.53 16.84
CA THR A 199 10.75 11.74 16.73
C THR A 199 9.78 12.86 16.37
N GLY A 200 9.78 13.94 17.15
CA GLY A 200 8.76 15.00 17.09
C GLY A 200 8.57 15.63 15.71
N ASP A 201 9.51 15.40 14.80
CA ASP A 201 9.32 15.57 13.37
C ASP A 201 9.10 14.20 12.73
N LEU A 202 7.85 13.94 12.38
CA LEU A 202 7.54 12.96 11.34
C LEU A 202 8.26 13.43 10.07
N PRO A 203 8.86 12.54 9.26
CA PRO A 203 9.39 12.96 7.97
C PRO A 203 8.21 13.57 7.21
N ALA A 204 8.32 14.87 6.90
CA ALA A 204 7.43 15.52 5.95
C ALA A 204 7.25 14.55 4.78
N GLN A 205 6.00 14.20 4.48
CA GLN A 205 5.54 13.53 3.24
C GLN A 205 6.73 13.36 2.32
N ARG A 206 7.37 12.17 2.25
CA ARG A 206 8.65 11.98 1.54
C ARG A 206 8.53 12.79 0.26
N SER A 207 9.18 13.95 0.23
CA SER A 207 9.17 14.80 -0.93
C SER A 207 9.61 13.84 -2.03
N PHE A 208 8.77 13.62 -3.04
CA PHE A 208 9.20 12.84 -4.18
C PHE A 208 10.31 13.67 -4.80
N ASP A 209 11.53 13.38 -4.37
CA ASP A 209 12.71 14.01 -4.88
C ASP A 209 12.91 13.39 -6.26
N ALA A 210 12.32 14.06 -7.25
CA ALA A 210 12.38 13.66 -8.64
C ALA A 210 13.83 13.57 -9.13
N ASP A 211 14.76 14.33 -8.53
CA ASP A 211 16.18 14.29 -8.85
C ASP A 211 16.83 13.05 -8.23
N ALA A 212 16.56 12.75 -6.96
CA ALA A 212 17.03 11.50 -6.35
C ALA A 212 16.44 10.25 -7.05
N TYR A 213 15.18 10.30 -7.47
CA TYR A 213 14.55 9.23 -8.25
C TYR A 213 15.20 9.09 -9.63
N ARG A 214 15.38 10.19 -10.37
CA ARG A 214 16.08 10.18 -11.67
C ARG A 214 17.52 9.69 -11.53
N ALA A 215 18.23 10.11 -10.50
CA ALA A 215 19.58 9.64 -10.19
C ALA A 215 19.58 8.13 -9.91
N GLY A 216 18.63 7.63 -9.12
CA GLY A 216 18.46 6.20 -8.86
C GLY A 216 18.17 5.38 -10.11
N VAL A 217 17.30 5.88 -11.02
CA VAL A 217 17.01 5.24 -12.32
C VAL A 217 18.23 5.26 -13.23
N SER A 218 18.93 6.39 -13.33
CA SER A 218 20.17 6.49 -14.13
C SER A 218 21.27 5.59 -13.60
N GLU A 219 21.44 5.49 -12.28
CA GLU A 219 22.42 4.60 -11.67
C GLU A 219 22.07 3.13 -11.87
N HIS A 220 20.78 2.77 -11.76
CA HIS A 220 20.31 1.42 -12.06
C HIS A 220 20.59 1.04 -13.53
N ASP A 221 20.22 1.88 -14.50
CA ASP A 221 20.51 1.65 -15.92
C ASP A 221 22.03 1.55 -16.18
N ARG A 222 22.83 2.39 -15.51
CA ARG A 222 24.30 2.32 -15.56
C ARG A 222 24.82 0.96 -15.07
N LEU A 223 24.31 0.45 -13.94
CA LEU A 223 24.72 -0.85 -13.38
C LEU A 223 24.37 -2.00 -14.32
N CYS A 224 23.13 -2.02 -14.85
CA CYS A 224 22.71 -3.03 -15.80
C CYS A 224 23.58 -3.01 -17.06
N ARG A 225 23.85 -1.83 -17.63
CA ARG A 225 24.76 -1.69 -18.78
C ARG A 225 26.19 -2.12 -18.47
N ALA A 226 26.70 -1.80 -17.28
CA ALA A 226 28.03 -2.22 -16.86
C ALA A 226 28.13 -3.74 -16.78
N LEU A 227 27.13 -4.42 -16.20
CA LEU A 227 27.06 -5.88 -16.18
C LEU A 227 27.00 -6.47 -17.60
N ILE A 228 26.12 -5.95 -18.46
CA ILE A 228 26.01 -6.40 -19.85
C ILE A 228 27.34 -6.21 -20.60
N ALA A 229 28.00 -5.06 -20.44
CA ALA A 229 29.30 -4.80 -21.06
C ALA A 229 30.39 -5.74 -20.52
N HIS A 230 30.40 -6.03 -19.21
CA HIS A 230 31.31 -6.99 -18.59
C HIS A 230 31.12 -8.40 -19.16
N LEU A 231 29.86 -8.85 -19.28
CA LEU A 231 29.51 -10.15 -19.85
C LEU A 231 29.89 -10.25 -21.33
N ALA A 232 29.64 -9.19 -22.11
CA ALA A 232 30.00 -9.12 -23.52
C ALA A 232 31.52 -9.23 -23.77
N ARG A 233 32.37 -8.70 -22.85
CA ARG A 233 33.83 -8.89 -22.90
C ARG A 233 34.28 -10.34 -22.72
N SER A 234 33.37 -11.22 -22.30
CA SER A 234 33.58 -12.65 -22.15
C SER A 234 32.73 -13.46 -23.14
N ASP A 235 32.29 -12.83 -24.24
CA ASP A 235 31.44 -13.41 -25.28
C ASP A 235 30.08 -13.97 -24.79
N LEU A 236 29.59 -13.47 -23.65
CA LEU A 236 28.29 -13.83 -23.11
C LEU A 236 27.23 -12.82 -23.51
N ALA A 237 26.12 -13.30 -24.07
CA ALA A 237 24.95 -12.49 -24.37
C ALA A 237 24.05 -12.36 -23.13
N ALA A 238 23.64 -11.13 -22.83
CA ALA A 238 22.73 -10.82 -21.73
C ALA A 238 21.53 -10.03 -22.26
N GLY A 239 20.37 -10.21 -21.62
CA GLY A 239 19.12 -9.53 -21.94
C GLY A 239 18.26 -9.30 -20.71
N ALA A 240 17.07 -8.74 -20.90
CA ALA A 240 16.10 -8.50 -19.83
C ALA A 240 14.99 -9.57 -19.85
N GLY A 241 14.49 -9.93 -18.68
CA GLY A 241 13.44 -10.92 -18.50
C GLY A 241 13.87 -12.37 -18.79
N LEU A 242 13.16 -13.32 -18.20
CA LEU A 242 13.38 -14.75 -18.42
C LEU A 242 12.09 -15.54 -18.24
N ALA A 243 11.71 -16.33 -19.25
CA ALA A 243 10.53 -17.22 -19.21
C ALA A 243 9.24 -16.55 -18.70
N GLY A 244 9.03 -15.25 -19.01
CA GLY A 244 7.87 -14.47 -18.55
C GLY A 244 7.97 -13.94 -17.12
N VAL A 245 9.17 -13.88 -16.53
CA VAL A 245 9.48 -13.18 -15.27
C VAL A 245 10.33 -11.95 -15.61
N SER A 246 9.94 -10.78 -15.10
CA SER A 246 10.58 -9.49 -15.39
C SER A 246 11.81 -9.26 -14.51
N VAL A 247 12.88 -10.01 -14.75
CA VAL A 247 14.20 -9.78 -14.13
C VAL A 247 14.97 -8.69 -14.87
N ASP A 248 15.83 -7.95 -14.17
CA ASP A 248 16.60 -6.84 -14.78
C ASP A 248 17.57 -7.33 -15.84
N VAL A 249 18.41 -8.31 -15.50
CA VAL A 249 19.38 -8.92 -16.41
C VAL A 249 19.37 -10.44 -16.28
N ALA A 250 19.35 -11.15 -17.39
CA ALA A 250 19.49 -12.59 -17.48
C ALA A 250 20.51 -12.96 -18.56
N TRP A 251 21.30 -14.00 -18.30
CA TRP A 251 22.26 -14.55 -19.26
C TRP A 251 22.48 -16.04 -19.00
N ARG A 252 23.13 -16.69 -19.95
CA ARG A 252 23.61 -18.06 -19.82
C ARG A 252 25.12 -18.05 -19.96
N ASP A 253 25.83 -18.77 -19.10
CA ASP A 253 27.28 -18.90 -19.22
C ASP A 253 27.68 -19.96 -20.28
N ALA A 254 28.99 -20.14 -20.46
CA ALA A 254 29.53 -21.09 -21.42
C ALA A 254 29.19 -22.56 -21.08
N ASP A 255 28.97 -22.86 -19.80
CA ASP A 255 28.62 -24.19 -19.30
C ASP A 255 27.10 -24.46 -19.36
N GLY A 256 26.32 -23.47 -19.82
CA GLY A 256 24.87 -23.57 -19.97
C GLY A 256 24.07 -23.22 -18.71
N ARG A 257 24.73 -22.78 -17.63
CA ARG A 257 24.07 -22.36 -16.39
C ARG A 257 23.35 -21.03 -16.60
N GLN A 258 22.12 -20.97 -16.11
CA GLN A 258 21.26 -19.80 -16.26
C GLN A 258 21.43 -18.87 -15.06
N PHE A 259 21.65 -17.59 -15.31
CA PHE A 259 21.78 -16.57 -14.28
C PHE A 259 20.67 -15.53 -14.43
N ILE A 260 20.30 -14.94 -13.29
CA ILE A 260 19.47 -13.73 -13.20
C ILE A 260 20.14 -12.75 -12.25
N ALA A 261 20.07 -11.46 -12.55
CA ALA A 261 20.51 -10.39 -11.67
C ALA A 261 19.37 -9.42 -11.40
N GLU A 262 19.27 -8.99 -10.14
CA GLU A 262 18.49 -7.85 -9.68
C GLU A 262 19.45 -6.70 -9.34
N ALA A 263 19.27 -5.53 -9.95
CA ALA A 263 20.16 -4.39 -9.81
C ALA A 263 19.57 -3.31 -8.89
N LYS A 264 20.32 -2.91 -7.87
CA LYS A 264 19.91 -1.89 -6.89
C LYS A 264 20.88 -0.71 -6.82
N SER A 265 20.34 0.48 -7.10
CA SER A 265 21.05 1.74 -6.88
C SER A 265 20.98 2.15 -5.41
N VAL A 266 22.14 2.25 -4.79
CA VAL A 266 22.29 2.63 -3.38
C VAL A 266 22.70 4.11 -3.30
N VAL A 267 21.70 4.99 -3.30
CA VAL A 267 21.86 6.45 -3.23
C VAL A 267 21.52 6.96 -1.83
N GLY A 268 22.41 7.74 -1.22
CA GLY A 268 22.22 8.26 0.14
C GLY A 268 22.17 7.14 1.18
N ASP A 269 21.33 7.29 2.21
CA ASP A 269 21.32 6.37 3.36
C ASP A 269 20.37 5.16 3.18
N ASN A 270 20.00 4.83 1.94
CA ASN A 270 18.99 3.80 1.64
C ASN A 270 19.53 2.37 1.47
N GLU A 271 20.81 2.13 1.77
CA GLU A 271 21.52 0.87 1.49
C GLU A 271 20.81 -0.36 2.04
N ALA A 272 20.52 -0.38 3.34
CA ALA A 272 19.89 -1.54 3.98
C ALA A 272 18.51 -1.84 3.40
N ASP A 273 17.74 -0.82 3.04
CA ASP A 273 16.39 -0.98 2.48
C ASP A 273 16.46 -1.53 1.04
N GLN A 274 17.39 -1.01 0.23
CA GLN A 274 17.60 -1.48 -1.14
C GLN A 274 18.12 -2.92 -1.17
N LEU A 275 19.05 -3.27 -0.28
CA LEU A 275 19.58 -4.63 -0.17
C LEU A 275 18.50 -5.62 0.28
N ARG A 276 17.66 -5.27 1.27
CA ARG A 276 16.52 -6.10 1.69
C ARG A 276 15.52 -6.29 0.55
N LEU A 277 15.18 -5.20 -0.14
CA LEU A 277 14.22 -5.23 -1.24
C LEU A 277 14.74 -6.08 -2.41
N GLY A 278 15.98 -5.84 -2.84
CA GLY A 278 16.60 -6.58 -3.94
C GLY A 278 16.80 -8.06 -3.62
N LEU A 279 17.21 -8.39 -2.40
CA LEU A 279 17.31 -9.79 -1.96
C LEU A 279 15.93 -10.47 -1.98
N GLY A 280 14.89 -9.80 -1.47
CA GLY A 280 13.53 -10.33 -1.50
C GLY A 280 13.04 -10.60 -2.93
N GLN A 281 13.27 -9.66 -3.85
CA GLN A 281 12.87 -9.78 -5.25
C GLN A 281 13.62 -10.91 -5.97
N VAL A 282 14.95 -10.99 -5.86
CA VAL A 282 15.71 -12.01 -6.58
C VAL A 282 15.38 -13.43 -6.09
N LEU A 283 15.10 -13.60 -4.79
CA LEU A 283 14.64 -14.88 -4.23
C LEU A 283 13.26 -15.28 -4.76
N GLU A 284 12.36 -14.30 -4.90
CA GLU A 284 11.02 -14.48 -5.46
C GLU A 284 11.08 -14.89 -6.93
N TYR A 285 11.90 -14.21 -7.74
CA TYR A 285 12.10 -14.54 -9.15
C TYR A 285 12.69 -15.93 -9.33
N ARG A 286 13.71 -16.29 -8.54
CA ARG A 286 14.30 -17.64 -8.54
C ARG A 286 13.23 -18.70 -8.27
N HIS A 287 12.34 -18.46 -7.30
CA HIS A 287 11.24 -19.37 -7.01
C HIS A 287 10.25 -19.48 -8.18
N ARG A 288 9.81 -18.38 -8.78
CA ARG A 288 8.92 -18.39 -9.96
C ARG A 288 9.51 -19.10 -11.17
N LEU A 289 10.82 -18.98 -11.37
CA LEU A 289 11.52 -19.66 -12.46
C LEU A 289 11.65 -21.16 -12.19
N ALA A 290 11.93 -21.54 -10.95
CA ALA A 290 11.97 -22.94 -10.53
C ALA A 290 10.61 -23.64 -10.72
N THR A 291 9.49 -22.99 -10.40
CA THR A 291 8.14 -23.56 -10.67
C THR A 291 7.83 -23.73 -12.16
N ARG A 292 8.58 -23.06 -13.04
CA ARG A 292 8.53 -23.21 -14.51
C ARG A 292 9.61 -24.16 -15.04
N GLY A 293 10.33 -24.88 -14.17
CA GLY A 293 11.39 -25.81 -14.54
C GLY A 293 12.68 -25.14 -14.99
N VAL A 294 12.87 -23.85 -14.68
CA VAL A 294 14.08 -23.08 -15.02
C VAL A 294 14.91 -22.89 -13.75
N ALA A 295 15.94 -23.71 -13.57
CA ALA A 295 16.92 -23.54 -12.50
C ALA A 295 17.82 -22.34 -12.82
N VAL A 296 18.03 -21.44 -11.84
CA VAL A 296 18.83 -20.22 -12.03
C VAL A 296 19.73 -19.92 -10.83
N THR A 297 20.90 -19.38 -11.13
CA THR A 297 21.77 -18.73 -10.15
C THR A 297 21.33 -17.27 -9.97
N ALA A 298 20.99 -16.90 -8.74
CA ALA A 298 20.54 -15.56 -8.39
C ALA A 298 21.74 -14.64 -8.06
N VAL A 299 21.71 -13.43 -8.61
CA VAL A 299 22.72 -12.40 -8.39
C VAL A 299 22.02 -11.13 -7.90
N LEU A 300 22.51 -10.56 -6.80
CA LEU A 300 22.17 -9.21 -6.37
C LEU A 300 23.32 -8.29 -6.78
N LEU A 301 23.04 -7.38 -7.70
CA LEU A 301 24.00 -6.36 -8.14
C LEU A 301 23.66 -5.04 -7.45
N THR A 302 24.58 -4.46 -6.69
CA THR A 302 24.38 -3.14 -6.09
C THR A 302 25.45 -2.16 -6.54
N SER A 303 25.21 -0.85 -6.47
CA SER A 303 26.29 0.11 -6.75
C SER A 303 27.40 0.05 -5.70
N ARG A 304 27.01 -0.10 -4.43
CA ARG A 304 27.91 -0.26 -3.29
C ARG A 304 27.30 -1.17 -2.23
N CYS A 305 28.13 -1.67 -1.33
CA CYS A 305 27.73 -2.43 -0.14
C CYS A 305 28.73 -2.15 1.00
N THR A 306 28.38 -1.27 1.93
CA THR A 306 29.27 -0.85 3.02
C THR A 306 29.11 -1.66 4.30
N ASP A 307 27.91 -2.20 4.55
CA ASP A 307 27.66 -3.05 5.70
C ASP A 307 28.22 -4.48 5.47
N PRO A 308 29.20 -4.92 6.29
CA PRO A 308 29.91 -6.19 6.08
C PRO A 308 29.05 -7.43 6.35
N VAL A 309 27.83 -7.30 6.87
CA VAL A 309 26.95 -8.46 7.11
C VAL A 309 26.38 -9.02 5.81
N TRP A 310 26.19 -8.18 4.79
CA TRP A 310 25.45 -8.53 3.59
C TRP A 310 26.09 -9.59 2.70
N PRO A 311 27.42 -9.63 2.52
CA PRO A 311 28.06 -10.76 1.87
C PRO A 311 27.67 -12.11 2.49
N ALA A 312 27.69 -12.21 3.83
CA ALA A 312 27.32 -13.44 4.53
C ALA A 312 25.83 -13.78 4.39
N VAL A 313 24.95 -12.77 4.41
CA VAL A 313 23.50 -12.93 4.18
C VAL A 313 23.22 -13.47 2.78
N CYS A 314 23.87 -12.90 1.76
CA CYS A 314 23.70 -13.33 0.37
C CYS A 314 24.20 -14.77 0.18
N VAL A 315 25.40 -15.09 0.69
CA VAL A 315 25.92 -16.47 0.68
C VAL A 315 24.97 -17.45 1.38
N GLY A 316 24.47 -17.11 2.58
CA GLY A 316 23.52 -17.94 3.31
C GLY A 316 22.18 -18.16 2.59
N SER A 317 21.84 -17.28 1.63
CA SER A 317 20.63 -17.38 0.81
C SER A 317 20.86 -18.01 -0.58
N GLY A 318 22.10 -18.39 -0.88
CA GLY A 318 22.51 -18.88 -2.20
C GLY A 318 22.41 -17.81 -3.29
N VAL A 319 22.68 -16.55 -2.94
CA VAL A 319 22.66 -15.39 -3.85
C VAL A 319 24.08 -14.84 -3.95
N LEU A 320 24.56 -14.59 -5.16
CA LEU A 320 25.84 -13.93 -5.39
C LEU A 320 25.68 -12.43 -5.22
N LEU A 321 26.58 -11.79 -4.49
CA LEU A 321 26.61 -10.34 -4.36
C LEU A 321 27.69 -9.76 -5.28
N LEU A 322 27.29 -8.82 -6.15
CA LEU A 322 28.20 -8.02 -6.96
C LEU A 322 28.05 -6.55 -6.58
N THR A 323 29.16 -5.85 -6.45
CA THR A 323 29.19 -4.41 -6.17
C THR A 323 29.78 -3.64 -7.33
N GLY A 324 29.16 -2.54 -7.74
CA GLY A 324 29.60 -1.65 -8.83
C GLY A 324 31.03 -1.14 -8.63
N ASP A 325 31.41 -0.83 -7.40
CA ASP A 325 32.76 -0.36 -7.04
C ASP A 325 33.85 -1.43 -7.18
N ASP A 326 33.48 -2.71 -7.38
CA ASP A 326 34.40 -3.84 -7.50
C ASP A 326 34.15 -4.66 -8.78
N GLU A 327 33.90 -3.96 -9.90
CA GLU A 327 33.76 -4.57 -11.23
C GLU A 327 34.88 -5.58 -11.58
N PRO A 328 36.17 -5.33 -11.26
CA PRO A 328 37.24 -6.28 -11.54
C PRO A 328 37.05 -7.64 -10.85
N ALA A 329 36.42 -7.69 -9.68
CA ALA A 329 36.20 -8.94 -8.95
C ALA A 329 35.01 -9.76 -9.46
N TRP A 330 34.11 -9.17 -10.28
CA TRP A 330 32.88 -9.83 -10.72
C TRP A 330 33.12 -11.19 -11.37
N ARG A 331 34.18 -11.31 -12.19
CA ARG A 331 34.52 -12.56 -12.86
C ARG A 331 34.77 -13.69 -11.85
N ALA A 332 35.50 -13.43 -10.77
CA ALA A 332 35.80 -14.44 -9.75
C ALA A 332 34.55 -14.86 -8.97
N THR A 333 33.65 -13.91 -8.69
CA THR A 333 32.39 -14.20 -8.00
C THR A 333 31.43 -15.02 -8.88
N LEU A 334 31.35 -14.71 -10.18
CA LEU A 334 30.47 -15.43 -11.10
C LEU A 334 30.96 -16.86 -11.40
N THR A 335 32.27 -17.12 -11.34
CA THR A 335 32.82 -18.47 -11.55
C THR A 335 32.73 -19.36 -10.32
N THR A 336 32.64 -18.80 -9.11
CA THR A 336 32.52 -19.55 -7.84
C THR A 336 31.08 -19.93 -7.49
N ALA A 337 30.12 -19.63 -8.36
CA ALA A 337 28.73 -20.02 -8.20
C ALA A 337 28.61 -21.55 -8.02
N PRO A 338 28.06 -22.04 -6.89
CA PRO A 338 27.80 -23.46 -6.71
C PRO A 338 26.76 -23.94 -7.74
N ASP A 339 26.88 -25.19 -8.18
CA ASP A 339 25.86 -25.84 -9.00
C ASP A 339 24.56 -25.91 -8.17
N GLY A 340 23.52 -25.23 -8.66
CA GLY A 340 22.21 -25.14 -8.02
C GLY A 340 21.42 -26.45 -8.07
#